data_AF-A0A1F7GQ90-F1
#
_entry.id   AF-A0A1F7GQ90-F1
#
_cell.length_a   1.000
_cell.length_b   1.000
_cell.length_c   1.000
_cell.angle_alpha   90.00
_cell.angle_beta   90.00
_cell.angle_gamma   90.00
#
_symmetry.space_group_name_H-M   'P 1'
#
loop_
_entity.id
_entity.type
_entity.pdbx_description
1 polymer ?
#
loop_
_entity_poly.entity_id
_entity_poly.type
_entity_poly.pdbx_seq_one_letter_code
_entity_poly.pdbx_strand_id
1 'polypeptide(L)'
;MVSTGTFYDLGSGTGKGVVLASLFGNFTKIIGIEMLEDLYLESKKILSRYEEAIRPILPDAKKQQTLDFLHGDFLEQDFSSADMIFAHSTCFHDELMTALERRCMSLKKGAKVLLVTKTFQSAFFKFLKMEEYPMTWGKATVNFYEKVE
;
A
#
# COMPACT_ATOMS: atom_id res chain seq x y z
N MET A 1 -12.11 -18.34 -4.35
CA MET A 1 -11.73 -17.90 -2.99
C MET A 1 -12.42 -16.59 -2.71
N VAL A 2 -13.03 -16.44 -1.54
CA VAL A 2 -13.57 -15.15 -1.09
C VAL A 2 -12.38 -14.24 -0.78
N SER A 3 -12.39 -13.00 -1.26
CA SER A 3 -11.42 -11.99 -0.86
C SER A 3 -11.65 -11.63 0.59
N THR A 4 -10.59 -11.47 1.40
CA THR A 4 -10.74 -11.20 2.85
C THR A 4 -9.77 -10.16 3.40
N GLY A 5 -8.66 -9.87 2.72
CA GLY A 5 -7.64 -8.96 3.26
C GLY A 5 -7.93 -7.49 2.98
N THR A 6 -7.22 -6.62 3.69
CA THR A 6 -7.20 -5.16 3.50
C THR A 6 -5.80 -4.69 3.12
N PHE A 7 -5.71 -3.86 2.08
CA PHE A 7 -4.45 -3.35 1.54
C PHE A 7 -4.41 -1.83 1.60
N TYR A 8 -3.26 -1.28 2.00
CA TYR A 8 -3.01 0.16 1.97
C TYR A 8 -1.70 0.47 1.24
N ASP A 9 -1.74 1.47 0.36
CA ASP A 9 -0.58 2.07 -0.31
C ASP A 9 -0.32 3.46 0.28
N LEU A 10 0.81 3.63 0.96
CA LEU A 10 1.16 4.85 1.69
C LEU A 10 2.10 5.71 0.83
N GLY A 11 1.62 6.89 0.42
CA GLY A 11 2.24 7.67 -0.65
C GLY A 11 1.90 7.09 -2.03
N SER A 12 0.60 6.83 -2.25
CA SER A 12 0.11 6.07 -3.41
C SER A 12 0.29 6.76 -4.76
N GLY A 13 0.64 8.06 -4.76
CA GLY A 13 0.76 8.89 -5.95
C GLY A 13 -0.54 8.86 -6.77
N THR A 14 -0.42 8.57 -8.07
CA THR A 14 -1.58 8.42 -8.95
C THR A 14 -2.28 7.06 -8.80
N GLY A 15 -1.84 6.17 -7.90
CA GLY A 15 -2.57 4.96 -7.55
C GLY A 15 -2.20 3.67 -8.29
N LYS A 16 -1.00 3.58 -8.87
CA LYS A 16 -0.54 2.36 -9.56
C LYS A 16 -0.53 1.13 -8.64
N GLY A 17 -0.01 1.28 -7.42
CA GLY A 17 0.05 0.19 -6.44
C GLY A 17 -1.35 -0.30 -6.05
N VAL A 18 -2.28 0.64 -5.80
CA VAL A 18 -3.70 0.37 -5.54
C VAL A 18 -4.37 -0.41 -6.68
N VAL A 19 -4.23 0.05 -7.93
CA VAL A 19 -4.82 -0.63 -9.09
C VAL A 19 -4.22 -2.03 -9.29
N LEU A 20 -2.89 -2.19 -9.13
CA LEU A 20 -2.28 -3.52 -9.22
C LEU A 20 -2.75 -4.44 -8.10
N ALA A 21 -2.91 -3.93 -6.87
CA ALA A 21 -3.42 -4.68 -5.74
C ALA A 21 -4.87 -5.15 -5.95
N SER A 22 -5.72 -4.34 -6.58
CA SER A 22 -7.09 -4.78 -6.91
C SER A 22 -7.11 -5.88 -7.98
N LEU A 23 -6.25 -5.76 -9.00
CA LEU A 23 -6.18 -6.72 -10.11
C LEU A 23 -5.57 -8.06 -9.68
N PHE A 24 -4.47 -8.06 -8.93
CA PHE A 24 -3.69 -9.27 -8.65
C PHE A 24 -3.82 -9.75 -7.19
N GLY A 25 -4.17 -8.86 -6.27
CA GLY A 25 -4.32 -9.19 -4.85
C GLY A 25 -5.64 -9.86 -4.49
N ASN A 26 -5.71 -10.44 -3.30
CA ASN A 26 -6.92 -11.04 -2.74
C ASN A 26 -7.46 -10.21 -1.56
N PHE A 27 -7.83 -8.96 -1.86
CA PHE A 27 -8.27 -7.98 -0.87
C PHE A 27 -9.75 -7.63 -1.06
N THR A 28 -10.49 -7.38 0.01
CA THR A 28 -11.84 -6.78 -0.01
C THR A 28 -11.78 -5.26 -0.02
N LYS A 29 -10.75 -4.68 0.59
CA LYS A 29 -10.54 -3.23 0.71
C LYS A 29 -9.13 -2.88 0.26
N ILE A 30 -9.01 -1.93 -0.67
CA ILE A 30 -7.74 -1.42 -1.19
C ILE A 30 -7.79 0.10 -1.13
N ILE A 31 -6.91 0.72 -0.35
CA ILE A 31 -6.88 2.17 -0.13
C ILE A 31 -5.52 2.75 -0.49
N GLY A 32 -5.50 3.78 -1.31
CA GLY A 32 -4.32 4.63 -1.46
C GLY A 32 -4.43 5.87 -0.59
N ILE A 33 -3.36 6.26 0.09
CA ILE A 33 -3.28 7.54 0.80
C ILE A 33 -2.20 8.38 0.12
N GLU A 34 -2.55 9.60 -0.28
CA GLU A 34 -1.65 10.52 -0.96
C GLU A 34 -1.81 11.93 -0.38
N MET A 35 -0.68 12.57 -0.10
CA MET A 35 -0.64 13.89 0.55
C MET A 35 -0.70 15.03 -0.46
N LEU A 36 -0.16 14.83 -1.67
CA LEU A 36 -0.13 15.85 -2.71
C LEU A 36 -1.47 15.89 -3.46
N GLU A 37 -2.18 17.01 -3.36
CA GLU A 37 -3.52 17.19 -3.93
C GLU A 37 -3.58 16.85 -5.43
N ASP A 38 -2.63 17.33 -6.23
CA ASP A 38 -2.61 17.05 -7.67
C ASP A 38 -2.53 15.55 -7.98
N LEU A 39 -1.69 14.81 -7.26
CA LEU A 39 -1.56 13.36 -7.44
C LEU A 39 -2.81 12.62 -6.96
N TYR A 40 -3.40 13.07 -5.86
CA TYR A 40 -4.67 12.56 -5.37
C TYR A 40 -5.79 12.78 -6.40
N LEU A 41 -5.92 13.99 -6.96
CA LEU A 41 -6.94 14.29 -7.97
C LEU A 41 -6.75 13.45 -9.24
N GLU A 42 -5.51 13.22 -9.67
CA GLU A 42 -5.23 12.28 -10.76
C GLU A 42 -5.60 10.84 -10.39
N SER A 43 -5.38 10.40 -9.15
CA SER A 43 -5.79 9.07 -8.71
C SER A 43 -7.31 8.88 -8.73
N LYS A 44 -8.11 9.93 -8.43
CA LYS A 44 -9.58 9.89 -8.57
C LYS A 44 -10.01 9.77 -10.03
N LYS A 45 -9.31 10.40 -10.98
CA LYS A 45 -9.57 10.20 -12.42
C LYS A 45 -9.26 8.77 -12.85
N ILE A 46 -8.18 8.19 -12.33
CA ILE A 46 -7.82 6.78 -12.58
C ILE A 46 -8.87 5.84 -11.97
N LEU A 47 -9.38 6.12 -10.77
CA LEU A 47 -10.47 5.37 -10.15
C LEU A 47 -11.72 5.38 -11.05
N SER A 48 -12.18 6.55 -11.51
CA SER A 48 -13.35 6.62 -12.42
C SER A 48 -13.16 5.78 -13.68
N ARG A 49 -11.99 5.86 -14.34
CA ARG A 49 -11.67 5.01 -15.50
C ARG A 49 -11.63 3.53 -15.15
N TYR A 50 -11.12 3.17 -13.98
CA TYR A 50 -11.10 1.80 -13.50
C TYR A 50 -12.52 1.27 -13.27
N GLU A 51 -13.39 2.05 -12.63
CA GLU A 51 -14.78 1.71 -12.39
C GLU A 51 -15.57 1.51 -13.69
N GLU A 52 -15.33 2.35 -14.69
CA GLU A 52 -16.05 2.31 -15.97
C GLU A 52 -15.53 1.21 -16.91
N ALA A 53 -14.22 1.09 -17.06
CA ALA A 53 -13.62 0.24 -18.09
C ALA A 53 -13.11 -1.11 -17.58
N ILE A 54 -12.71 -1.20 -16.31
CA ILE A 54 -12.03 -2.37 -15.76
C ILE A 54 -12.94 -3.18 -14.84
N ARG A 55 -13.62 -2.56 -13.87
CA ARG A 55 -14.47 -3.29 -12.92
C ARG A 55 -15.52 -4.19 -13.60
N PRO A 56 -16.22 -3.79 -14.67
CA PRO A 56 -17.26 -4.64 -15.28
C PRO A 56 -16.74 -5.95 -15.86
N ILE A 57 -15.47 -5.97 -16.30
CA ILE A 57 -14.85 -7.13 -16.94
C ILE A 57 -14.08 -8.03 -15.96
N LEU A 58 -13.97 -7.64 -14.69
CA LEU A 58 -13.32 -8.47 -13.67
C LEU A 58 -14.19 -9.67 -13.26
N PRO A 59 -13.62 -10.72 -12.65
CA PRO A 59 -14.42 -11.76 -11.98
C PRO A 59 -15.28 -11.18 -10.85
N ASP A 60 -16.44 -11.77 -10.58
CA ASP A 60 -17.40 -11.24 -9.58
C ASP A 60 -16.80 -11.07 -8.18
N ALA A 61 -15.89 -11.97 -7.78
CA ALA A 61 -15.17 -11.87 -6.50
C ALA A 61 -14.34 -10.56 -6.37
N LYS A 62 -13.92 -9.97 -7.50
CA LYS A 62 -13.18 -8.70 -7.53
C LYS A 62 -14.09 -7.50 -7.75
N LYS A 63 -15.25 -7.67 -8.41
CA LYS A 63 -16.24 -6.59 -8.58
C LYS A 63 -16.77 -6.03 -7.26
N GLN A 64 -16.74 -6.84 -6.20
CA GLN A 64 -17.22 -6.45 -4.86
C GLN A 64 -16.14 -5.75 -4.01
N GLN A 65 -14.92 -5.56 -4.52
CA GLN A 65 -13.84 -4.91 -3.79
C GLN A 65 -14.12 -3.42 -3.59
N THR A 66 -13.88 -2.90 -2.39
CA THR A 66 -13.79 -1.45 -2.18
C THR A 66 -12.40 -0.99 -2.61
N LEU A 67 -12.35 -0.11 -3.61
CA LEU A 67 -11.12 0.55 -4.07
C LEU A 67 -11.34 2.05 -3.94
N ASP A 68 -10.49 2.74 -3.18
CA ASP A 68 -10.59 4.18 -3.03
C ASP A 68 -9.23 4.85 -2.75
N PHE A 69 -9.24 6.18 -2.82
CA PHE A 69 -8.12 7.04 -2.51
C PHE A 69 -8.52 8.07 -1.46
N LEU A 70 -7.62 8.32 -0.51
CA LEU A 70 -7.76 9.34 0.53
C LEU A 70 -6.70 10.42 0.31
N HIS A 71 -7.13 11.68 0.40
CA HIS A 71 -6.23 12.84 0.41
C HIS A 71 -5.80 13.13 1.85
N GLY A 72 -4.49 13.09 2.12
CA GLY A 72 -3.94 13.50 3.41
C GLY A 72 -2.60 12.85 3.75
N ASP A 73 -2.07 13.23 4.90
CA ASP A 73 -0.90 12.59 5.49
C ASP A 73 -1.30 11.20 6.04
N PHE A 74 -0.63 10.16 5.54
CA PHE A 74 -0.87 8.80 6.03
C PHE A 74 -0.56 8.63 7.52
N LEU A 75 0.32 9.44 8.11
CA LEU A 75 0.60 9.39 9.55
C LEU A 75 -0.62 9.77 10.40
N GLU A 76 -1.57 10.52 9.83
CA GLU A 76 -2.80 10.95 10.50
C GLU A 76 -3.99 10.02 10.23
N GLN A 77 -3.86 9.06 9.30
CA GLN A 77 -4.93 8.13 8.94
C GLN A 77 -4.89 6.85 9.78
N ASP A 78 -6.06 6.25 10.00
CA ASP A 78 -6.16 4.92 10.61
C ASP A 78 -6.10 3.82 9.55
N PHE A 79 -5.01 3.06 9.60
CA PHE A 79 -4.80 1.84 8.82
C PHE A 79 -4.44 0.64 9.72
N SER A 80 -4.72 0.71 11.02
CA SER A 80 -4.40 -0.36 12.00
C SER A 80 -5.00 -1.72 11.63
N SER A 81 -6.12 -1.72 10.91
CA SER A 81 -6.80 -2.92 10.42
C SER A 81 -6.11 -3.60 9.21
N ALA A 82 -5.10 -2.96 8.61
CA ALA A 82 -4.46 -3.43 7.37
C ALA A 82 -3.85 -4.84 7.52
N ASP A 83 -4.09 -5.69 6.51
CA ASP A 83 -3.40 -6.98 6.34
C ASP A 83 -2.08 -6.81 5.61
N MET A 84 -2.03 -5.82 4.71
CA MET A 84 -0.85 -5.52 3.92
C MET A 84 -0.67 -4.01 3.74
N ILE A 85 0.52 -3.54 4.05
CA ILE A 85 1.00 -2.19 3.75
C ILE A 85 2.03 -2.27 2.63
N PHE A 86 1.93 -1.37 1.67
CA PHE A 86 2.98 -1.06 0.72
C PHE A 86 3.35 0.42 0.85
N ALA A 87 4.65 0.71 0.82
CA ALA A 87 5.15 2.08 0.71
C ALA A 87 6.35 2.14 -0.23
N HIS A 88 6.26 2.97 -1.27
CA HIS A 88 7.41 3.27 -2.12
C HIS A 88 8.30 4.32 -1.44
N SER A 89 9.03 3.90 -0.42
CA SER A 89 9.71 4.78 0.53
C SER A 89 11.11 5.27 0.11
N THR A 90 11.52 5.09 -1.15
CA THR A 90 12.86 5.47 -1.66
C THR A 90 13.28 6.89 -1.28
N CYS A 91 12.36 7.84 -1.39
CA CYS A 91 12.61 9.25 -1.09
C CYS A 91 12.04 9.71 0.27
N PHE A 92 11.60 8.79 1.13
CA PHE A 92 11.17 9.15 2.47
C PHE A 92 12.40 9.48 3.32
N HIS A 93 12.38 10.64 3.97
CA HIS A 93 13.44 11.06 4.88
C HIS A 93 13.34 10.27 6.21
N ASP A 94 14.41 10.29 6.99
CA ASP A 94 14.57 9.36 8.11
C ASP A 94 13.58 9.61 9.25
N GLU A 95 13.16 10.86 9.47
CA GLU A 95 12.11 11.20 10.45
C GLU A 95 10.76 10.61 10.04
N LEU A 96 10.38 10.74 8.76
CA LEU A 96 9.17 10.12 8.22
C LEU A 96 9.22 8.59 8.29
N MET A 97 10.37 7.98 8.01
CA MET A 97 10.53 6.53 8.16
C MET A 97 10.36 6.08 9.62
N THR A 98 10.92 6.84 10.57
CA THR A 98 10.76 6.57 12.00
C THR A 98 9.31 6.72 12.44
N ALA A 99 8.61 7.75 11.96
CA ALA A 99 7.19 7.96 12.24
C ALA A 99 6.33 6.86 11.63
N LEU A 100 6.59 6.47 10.38
CA LEU A 100 5.90 5.38 9.70
C LEU A 100 6.08 4.05 10.45
N GLU A 101 7.31 3.72 10.86
CA GLU A 101 7.57 2.51 11.65
C GLU A 101 6.74 2.49 12.93
N ARG A 102 6.70 3.60 13.68
CA ARG A 102 5.87 3.75 14.88
C ARG A 102 4.38 3.59 14.57
N ARG A 103 3.88 4.19 13.48
CA ARG A 103 2.49 4.03 13.06
C ARG A 103 2.17 2.59 12.72
N CYS A 104 3.06 1.88 12.02
CA CYS A 104 2.89 0.47 11.71
C CYS A 104 2.91 -0.43 12.96
N MET A 105 3.37 0.04 14.13
CA MET A 105 3.32 -0.74 15.36
C MET A 105 1.89 -1.00 15.85
N SER A 106 0.89 -0.22 15.41
CA SER A 106 -0.52 -0.45 15.72
C SER A 106 -1.21 -1.47 14.80
N LEU A 107 -0.49 -1.97 13.78
CA LEU A 107 -1.00 -3.02 12.90
C LEU A 107 -1.27 -4.30 13.69
N LYS A 108 -2.26 -5.05 13.24
CA LYS A 108 -2.51 -6.41 13.76
C LYS A 108 -1.32 -7.34 13.53
N LYS A 109 -1.12 -8.26 14.46
CA LYS A 109 -0.18 -9.36 14.31
C LYS A 109 -0.45 -10.14 13.02
N GLY A 110 0.62 -10.49 12.31
CA GLY A 110 0.59 -11.16 11.01
C GLY A 110 0.48 -10.22 9.81
N ALA A 111 0.22 -8.93 10.02
CA ALA A 111 0.20 -7.94 8.93
C ALA A 111 1.55 -7.90 8.20
N LYS A 112 1.51 -7.76 6.87
CA LYS A 112 2.68 -7.68 6.02
C LYS A 112 3.01 -6.24 5.70
N VAL A 113 4.28 -5.88 5.72
CA VAL A 113 4.75 -4.54 5.32
C VAL A 113 5.82 -4.70 4.26
N LEU A 114 5.62 -4.03 3.12
CA LEU A 114 6.54 -3.99 2.00
C LEU A 114 7.06 -2.56 1.84
N LEU A 115 8.38 -2.40 1.90
CA LEU A 115 9.05 -1.10 1.80
C LEU A 115 10.03 -1.13 0.64
N VAL A 116 9.97 -0.13 -0.23
CA VAL A 116 10.95 0.04 -1.32
C VAL A 116 12.14 0.86 -0.81
N THR A 117 13.35 0.34 -1.02
CA THR A 117 14.66 0.90 -0.66
C THR A 117 14.93 0.97 0.85
N LYS A 118 14.01 1.54 1.64
CA LYS A 118 14.19 1.76 3.08
C LYS A 118 13.80 0.54 3.89
N THR A 119 14.31 0.47 5.12
CA THR A 119 14.12 -0.64 6.06
C THR A 119 13.54 -0.13 7.38
N PHE A 120 12.80 -1.01 8.05
CA PHE A 120 12.51 -0.90 9.48
C PHE A 120 13.66 -1.49 10.31
N GLN A 121 13.83 -0.98 11.53
CA GLN A 121 14.85 -1.36 12.51
C GLN A 121 14.25 -2.00 13.77
N SER A 122 12.95 -1.86 13.96
CA SER A 122 12.23 -2.29 15.16
C SER A 122 11.98 -3.80 15.22
N ALA A 123 12.10 -4.38 16.42
CA ALA A 123 11.86 -5.80 16.68
C ALA A 123 10.38 -6.22 16.54
N PHE A 124 9.45 -5.26 16.48
CA PHE A 124 8.03 -5.51 16.22
C PHE A 124 7.76 -6.09 14.82
N PHE A 125 8.75 -5.99 13.92
CA PHE A 125 8.66 -6.47 12.55
C PHE A 125 9.72 -7.53 12.28
N LYS A 126 9.28 -8.77 12.06
CA LYS A 126 10.15 -9.84 11.57
C LYS A 126 10.47 -9.58 10.11
N PHE A 127 11.73 -9.31 9.81
CA PHE A 127 12.24 -9.30 8.45
C PHE A 127 12.10 -10.70 7.83
N LEU A 128 11.45 -10.77 6.67
CA LEU A 128 11.19 -12.01 5.95
C LEU A 128 12.21 -12.24 4.84
N LYS A 129 12.40 -11.23 3.99
CA LYS A 129 13.30 -11.27 2.85
C LYS A 129 13.53 -9.88 2.28
N MET A 130 14.55 -9.79 1.44
CA MET A 130 14.90 -8.64 0.62
C MET A 130 15.12 -9.12 -0.80
N GLU A 131 14.53 -8.44 -1.78
CA GLU A 131 14.68 -8.77 -3.20
C GLU A 131 14.92 -7.51 -4.00
N GLU A 132 15.78 -7.59 -5.01
CA GLU A 132 16.08 -6.49 -5.93
C GLU A 132 15.21 -6.61 -7.18
N TYR A 133 14.58 -5.50 -7.58
CA TYR A 133 13.72 -5.42 -8.74
C TYR A 133 14.20 -4.35 -9.71
N PRO A 134 14.11 -4.59 -11.04
CA PRO A 134 14.34 -3.55 -12.03
C PRO A 134 13.22 -2.51 -11.98
N MET A 135 13.61 -1.24 -12.04
CA MET A 135 12.75 -0.07 -12.09
C MET A 135 13.08 0.74 -13.35
N THR A 136 12.20 1.67 -13.73
CA THR A 136 12.46 2.57 -14.87
C THR A 136 13.64 3.54 -14.62
N TRP A 137 14.07 3.66 -13.36
CA TRP A 137 15.13 4.57 -12.90
C TRP A 137 16.36 3.83 -12.33
N GLY A 138 16.46 2.52 -12.54
CA GLY A 138 17.58 1.71 -12.06
C GLY A 138 17.08 0.45 -11.37
N LYS A 139 17.74 0.05 -10.29
CA LYS A 139 17.30 -1.07 -9.47
C LYS A 139 16.89 -0.58 -8.09
N ALA A 140 15.89 -1.22 -7.51
CA ALA A 140 15.45 -0.93 -6.17
C ALA A 140 15.27 -2.21 -5.37
N THR A 141 15.65 -2.13 -4.11
CA THR A 141 15.41 -3.19 -3.13
C THR A 141 13.98 -3.11 -2.63
N VAL A 142 13.31 -4.25 -2.45
CA VAL A 142 12.04 -4.35 -1.74
C VAL A 142 12.25 -5.21 -0.51
N ASN A 143 11.96 -4.63 0.65
CA ASN A 143 12.09 -5.26 1.96
C ASN A 143 10.73 -5.74 2.44
N PHE A 144 10.65 -7.01 2.86
CA PHE A 144 9.41 -7.66 3.27
C PHE A 144 9.44 -7.96 4.77
N TYR A 145 8.40 -7.56 5.47
CA TYR A 145 8.25 -7.74 6.91
C TYR A 145 6.91 -8.38 7.27
N GLU A 146 6.87 -9.03 8.44
CA GLU A 146 5.66 -9.46 9.13
C GLU A 146 5.62 -8.85 10.54
N LYS A 147 4.49 -8.28 10.92
CA LYS A 147 4.22 -7.78 12.27
C LYS A 147 4.09 -8.97 13.23
N VAL A 148 4.93 -9.04 14.26
CA VAL A 148 4.99 -10.21 15.18
C VAL A 148 4.40 -9.97 16.56
N GLU A 149 4.33 -8.71 16.97
CA GLU A 149 3.76 -8.24 18.26
C GLU A 149 2.72 -7.18 18.01
#